data_AF-A0A930ZDQ1-F1
#
_entry.id   AF-A0A930ZDQ1-F1
#
_cell.length_a   1.000
_cell.length_b   1.000
_cell.length_c   1.000
_cell.angle_alpha   90.00
_cell.angle_beta   90.00
_cell.angle_gamma   90.00
#
_symmetry.space_group_name_H-M   'P 1'
#
loop_
_entity.id
_entity.type
_entity.pdbx_description
1 polymer ?
#
loop_
_entity_poly.entity_id
_entity_poly.type
_entity_poly.pdbx_seq_one_letter_code
_entity_poly.pdbx_strand_id
1 'polypeptide(L)'
;MKAQNLSSSYPLTFITLRPYVEPGTFAIKQGIVLLWAFWLSTIVVLNVLDGLKGAGILPQGFKLSSTNFTSMLKLTAVYSTPRWLVWILYAGAVVWEALAAFLLWRALSSGLNLGAVNLAFLVSLALWGMFIWMDEIFLTFVVEGQGGYSTSAAHRSIFTAFLVSLIALYVLPD
;
A
#
# COMPACT_ATOMS: atom_id res chain seq x y z
N MET A 1 -71.96 34.46 -9.17
CA MET A 1 -70.81 33.54 -9.43
C MET A 1 -69.66 33.93 -8.51
N LYS A 2 -69.35 33.12 -7.48
CA LYS A 2 -68.19 33.30 -6.60
C LYS A 2 -67.13 32.29 -7.02
N ALA A 3 -65.96 32.76 -7.45
CA ALA A 3 -64.81 31.91 -7.72
C ALA A 3 -64.10 31.58 -6.39
N GLN A 4 -63.98 30.30 -6.06
CA GLN A 4 -63.19 29.82 -4.93
C GLN A 4 -61.72 29.69 -5.36
N ASN A 5 -60.85 30.43 -4.70
CA ASN A 5 -59.39 30.29 -4.79
C ASN A 5 -58.97 29.03 -4.03
N LEU A 6 -58.49 28.02 -4.75
CA LEU A 6 -57.84 26.84 -4.20
C LEU A 6 -56.32 26.98 -4.42
N SER A 7 -55.64 27.70 -3.53
CA SER A 7 -54.18 27.62 -3.42
C SER A 7 -53.81 26.62 -2.33
N SER A 8 -53.80 25.33 -2.66
CA SER A 8 -53.21 24.31 -1.79
C SER A 8 -51.69 24.31 -1.98
N SER A 9 -51.01 25.00 -1.09
CA SER A 9 -49.55 24.96 -0.97
C SER A 9 -49.15 23.62 -0.34
N TYR A 10 -48.76 22.63 -1.15
CA TYR A 10 -48.11 21.43 -0.63
C TYR A 10 -46.66 21.76 -0.27
N PRO A 11 -46.19 21.46 0.95
CA PRO A 11 -44.77 21.59 1.27
C PRO A 11 -43.99 20.53 0.50
N LEU A 12 -43.01 20.97 -0.30
CA LEU A 12 -41.99 20.11 -0.89
C LEU A 12 -41.11 19.56 0.23
N THR A 13 -41.47 18.40 0.77
CA THR A 13 -40.57 17.61 1.61
C THR A 13 -39.45 17.09 0.72
N PHE A 14 -38.29 17.73 0.75
CA PHE A 14 -37.07 17.20 0.17
C PHE A 14 -36.69 15.93 0.95
N ILE A 15 -37.15 14.79 0.47
CA ILE A 15 -36.64 13.48 0.89
C ILE A 15 -35.19 13.43 0.41
N THR A 16 -34.25 13.59 1.33
CA THR A 16 -32.85 13.26 1.11
C THR A 16 -32.80 11.75 0.88
N LEU A 17 -32.90 11.33 -0.38
CA LEU A 17 -32.59 9.97 -0.79
C LEU A 17 -31.13 9.73 -0.43
N ARG A 18 -30.87 8.95 0.63
CA ARG A 18 -29.55 8.36 0.79
C ARG A 18 -29.26 7.60 -0.51
N PRO A 19 -28.11 7.83 -1.17
CA PRO A 19 -27.72 7.00 -2.29
C PRO A 19 -27.78 5.55 -1.84
N TYR A 20 -28.50 4.73 -2.59
CA TYR A 20 -28.52 3.30 -2.36
C TYR A 20 -27.14 2.78 -2.73
N VAL A 21 -26.35 2.48 -1.70
CA VAL A 21 -25.06 1.79 -1.84
C VAL A 21 -25.38 0.36 -2.24
N GLU A 22 -24.96 -0.06 -3.43
CA GLU A 22 -25.07 -1.48 -3.78
C GLU A 22 -24.19 -2.28 -2.82
N PRO A 23 -24.75 -3.16 -1.96
CA PRO A 23 -23.98 -3.82 -0.91
C PRO A 23 -22.75 -4.58 -1.43
N GLY A 24 -22.81 -5.03 -2.70
CA GLY A 24 -21.71 -5.68 -3.38
C GLY A 24 -20.51 -4.76 -3.64
N THR A 25 -20.73 -3.51 -4.01
CA THR A 25 -19.64 -2.61 -4.39
C THR A 25 -18.84 -2.14 -3.19
N PHE A 26 -19.52 -1.81 -2.09
CA PHE A 26 -18.84 -1.49 -0.84
C PHE A 26 -17.97 -2.66 -0.34
N ALA A 27 -18.49 -3.89 -0.42
CA ALA A 27 -17.73 -5.09 -0.05
C ALA A 27 -16.49 -5.30 -0.95
N ILE A 28 -16.60 -5.01 -2.26
CA ILE A 28 -15.44 -5.05 -3.18
C ILE A 28 -14.39 -4.01 -2.77
N LYS A 29 -14.80 -2.76 -2.51
CA LYS A 29 -13.89 -1.70 -2.04
C LYS A 29 -13.17 -2.11 -0.75
N GLN A 30 -13.89 -2.70 0.20
CA GLN A 30 -13.31 -3.22 1.44
C GLN A 30 -12.34 -4.37 1.17
N GLY A 31 -12.71 -5.30 0.29
CA GLY A 31 -11.86 -6.42 -0.10
C GLY A 31 -10.53 -5.97 -0.70
N ILE A 32 -10.53 -4.94 -1.55
CA ILE A 32 -9.31 -4.34 -2.13
C ILE A 32 -8.39 -3.83 -1.02
N VAL A 33 -8.90 -3.00 -0.10
CA VAL A 33 -8.06 -2.44 0.99
C VAL A 33 -7.60 -3.54 1.95
N LEU A 34 -8.46 -4.52 2.24
CA LEU A 34 -8.15 -5.66 3.11
C LEU A 34 -7.03 -6.53 2.54
N LEU A 35 -7.07 -6.82 1.23
CA LEU A 35 -6.01 -7.54 0.53
C LEU A 35 -4.67 -6.84 0.72
N TRP A 36 -4.61 -5.53 0.48
CA TRP A 36 -3.38 -4.76 0.64
C TRP A 36 -2.90 -4.69 2.09
N ALA A 37 -3.83 -4.52 3.05
CA ALA A 37 -3.50 -4.49 4.46
C ALA A 37 -2.85 -5.80 4.93
N PHE A 38 -3.42 -6.96 4.56
CA PHE A 38 -2.86 -8.27 4.89
C PHE A 38 -1.54 -8.54 4.18
N TRP A 39 -1.48 -8.27 2.87
CA TRP A 39 -0.28 -8.50 2.08
C TRP A 39 0.89 -7.67 2.64
N LEU A 40 0.69 -6.37 2.87
CA LEU A 40 1.76 -5.50 3.39
C LEU A 40 2.15 -5.83 4.83
N SER A 41 1.19 -6.23 5.68
CA SER A 41 1.50 -6.74 7.02
C SER A 41 2.39 -7.99 6.96
N THR A 42 2.15 -8.87 5.98
CA THR A 42 3.00 -10.06 5.75
C THR A 42 4.40 -9.65 5.33
N ILE A 43 4.55 -8.67 4.43
CA ILE A 43 5.87 -8.13 4.04
C ILE A 43 6.63 -7.57 5.25
N VAL A 44 5.96 -6.76 6.09
CA VAL A 44 6.55 -6.23 7.32
C VAL A 44 7.08 -7.36 8.21
N VAL A 45 6.26 -8.38 8.47
CA VAL A 45 6.67 -9.51 9.31
C VAL A 45 7.87 -10.25 8.70
N LEU A 46 7.84 -10.54 7.40
CA LEU A 46 8.93 -11.23 6.72
C LEU A 46 10.23 -10.41 6.71
N ASN A 47 10.14 -9.09 6.61
CA ASN A 47 11.30 -8.20 6.70
C ASN A 47 11.80 -8.04 8.14
N VAL A 48 10.92 -7.96 9.13
CA VAL A 48 11.35 -7.97 10.54
C VAL A 48 12.12 -9.26 10.85
N LEU A 49 11.59 -10.41 10.42
CA LEU A 49 12.27 -11.70 10.61
C LEU A 49 13.62 -11.76 9.88
N ASP A 50 13.69 -11.22 8.67
CA ASP A 50 14.96 -11.14 7.93
C ASP A 50 15.98 -10.20 8.59
N GLY A 51 15.53 -9.06 9.14
CA GLY A 51 16.33 -8.18 9.97
C GLY A 51 16.85 -8.89 11.23
N LEU A 52 16.00 -9.60 11.96
CA LEU A 52 16.41 -10.37 13.15
C LEU A 52 17.45 -11.45 12.79
N LYS A 53 17.32 -12.08 11.63
CA LYS A 53 18.31 -13.01 11.09
C LYS A 53 19.62 -12.33 10.74
N GLY A 54 19.57 -11.16 10.08
CA GLY A 54 20.75 -10.36 9.75
C GLY A 54 21.50 -9.83 10.97
N ALA A 55 20.79 -9.64 12.09
CA ALA A 55 21.33 -9.24 13.39
C ALA A 55 21.89 -10.42 14.22
N GLY A 56 21.70 -11.66 13.76
CA GLY A 56 22.12 -12.87 14.48
C GLY A 56 21.21 -13.28 15.64
N ILE A 57 20.04 -12.66 15.77
CA ILE A 57 19.03 -13.04 16.79
C ILE A 57 18.31 -14.33 16.37
N LEU A 58 18.02 -14.49 15.06
CA LEU A 58 17.48 -15.73 14.51
C LEU A 58 18.57 -16.61 13.88
N PRO A 59 18.42 -17.95 13.91
CA PRO A 59 19.36 -18.86 13.26
C PRO A 59 19.45 -18.65 11.75
N GLN A 60 20.62 -18.86 11.16
CA GLN A 60 20.82 -18.73 9.71
C GLN A 60 19.97 -19.72 8.89
N GLY A 61 19.59 -20.87 9.47
CA GLY A 61 18.69 -21.85 8.88
C GLY A 61 17.20 -21.49 8.93
N PHE A 62 16.83 -20.36 9.55
CA PHE A 62 15.44 -19.91 9.59
C PHE A 62 14.93 -19.57 8.19
N LYS A 63 13.83 -20.22 7.77
CA LYS A 63 13.34 -20.20 6.39
C LYS A 63 12.28 -19.14 6.11
N LEU A 64 11.55 -18.69 7.13
CA LEU A 64 10.43 -17.75 6.96
C LEU A 64 10.92 -16.30 7.01
N SER A 65 11.63 -15.85 5.98
CA SER A 65 12.21 -14.50 5.88
C SER A 65 12.25 -14.03 4.43
N SER A 66 12.15 -12.73 4.18
CA SER A 66 12.11 -12.16 2.81
C SER A 66 13.45 -12.22 2.06
N THR A 67 14.57 -12.38 2.76
CA THR A 67 15.96 -12.27 2.24
C THR A 67 16.35 -10.86 1.73
N ASN A 68 15.48 -9.86 1.91
CA ASN A 68 15.66 -8.50 1.42
C ASN A 68 16.87 -7.79 2.03
N PHE A 69 17.19 -8.01 3.30
CA PHE A 69 18.37 -7.42 3.95
C PHE A 69 19.66 -7.91 3.30
N THR A 70 19.75 -9.23 3.05
CA THR A 70 20.92 -9.81 2.36
C THR A 70 21.03 -9.31 0.92
N SER A 71 19.91 -9.17 0.22
CA SER A 71 19.88 -8.57 -1.11
C SER A 71 20.36 -7.11 -1.08
N MET A 72 19.91 -6.32 -0.10
CA MET A 72 20.32 -4.91 0.00
C MET A 72 21.81 -4.75 0.31
N LEU A 73 22.40 -5.64 1.14
CA LEU A 73 23.85 -5.68 1.34
C LEU A 73 24.60 -5.93 0.03
N LYS A 74 24.11 -6.84 -0.82
CA LYS A 74 24.74 -7.14 -2.12
C LYS A 74 24.62 -5.98 -3.09
N LEU A 75 23.44 -5.35 -3.18
CA LEU A 75 23.19 -4.24 -4.10
C LEU A 75 24.00 -2.98 -3.75
N THR A 76 24.09 -2.67 -2.46
CA THR A 76 24.79 -1.48 -1.98
C THR A 76 26.32 -1.66 -1.94
N ALA A 77 26.82 -2.89 -2.04
CA ALA A 77 28.25 -3.20 -2.04
C ALA A 77 29.00 -2.59 -3.22
N VAL A 78 28.33 -2.33 -4.35
CA VAL A 78 28.92 -1.65 -5.53
C VAL A 78 29.52 -0.29 -5.15
N TYR A 79 28.92 0.39 -4.17
CA TYR A 79 29.38 1.69 -3.69
C TYR A 79 30.23 1.59 -2.41
N SER A 80 30.69 0.39 -2.03
CA SER A 80 31.39 0.16 -0.75
C SER A 80 30.59 0.65 0.46
N THR A 81 29.25 0.56 0.39
CA THR A 81 28.36 1.09 1.41
C THR A 81 28.61 0.39 2.75
N PRO A 82 28.86 1.12 3.85
CA PRO A 82 29.13 0.50 5.13
C PRO A 82 27.87 -0.18 5.69
N ARG A 83 28.04 -1.33 6.35
CA ARG A 83 26.93 -2.17 6.84
C ARG A 83 25.96 -1.42 7.76
N TRP A 84 26.42 -0.48 8.58
CA TRP A 84 25.55 0.29 9.47
C TRP A 84 24.58 1.19 8.69
N LEU A 85 24.98 1.70 7.53
CA LEU A 85 24.11 2.51 6.68
C LEU A 85 23.05 1.64 6.00
N VAL A 86 23.43 0.43 5.58
CA VAL A 86 22.48 -0.57 5.07
C VAL A 86 21.44 -0.93 6.13
N TRP A 87 21.83 -1.05 7.40
CA TRP A 87 20.88 -1.23 8.49
C TRP A 87 19.88 -0.08 8.64
N ILE A 88 20.35 1.17 8.55
CA ILE A 88 19.48 2.35 8.65
C ILE A 88 18.48 2.38 7.49
N LEU A 89 18.96 2.17 6.26
CA LEU A 89 18.11 2.13 5.07
C LEU A 89 17.07 1.01 5.17
N TYR A 90 17.48 -0.16 5.66
CA TYR A 90 16.60 -1.31 5.79
C TYR A 90 15.53 -1.08 6.87
N ALA A 91 15.94 -0.61 8.04
CA ALA A 91 15.02 -0.26 9.12
C ALA A 91 14.04 0.84 8.69
N GLY A 92 14.51 1.84 7.93
CA GLY A 92 13.68 2.88 7.35
C GLY A 92 12.59 2.31 6.43
N ALA A 93 12.97 1.39 5.53
CA ALA A 93 12.02 0.71 4.66
C ALA A 93 10.98 -0.10 5.46
N VAL A 94 11.41 -0.87 6.46
CA VAL A 94 10.50 -1.68 7.30
C VAL A 94 9.55 -0.81 8.13
N VAL A 95 10.03 0.30 8.69
CA VAL A 95 9.17 1.25 9.42
C VAL A 95 8.14 1.89 8.48
N TRP A 96 8.54 2.21 7.25
CA TRP A 96 7.63 2.77 6.24
C TRP A 96 6.57 1.74 5.82
N GLU A 97 6.96 0.50 5.56
CA GLU A 97 6.03 -0.61 5.30
C GLU A 97 5.03 -0.78 6.45
N ALA A 98 5.50 -0.74 7.71
CA ALA A 98 4.66 -0.85 8.89
C ALA A 98 3.67 0.32 9.02
N LEU A 99 4.12 1.55 8.75
CA LEU A 99 3.26 2.73 8.72
C LEU A 99 2.18 2.60 7.63
N ALA A 100 2.56 2.19 6.43
CA ALA A 100 1.62 1.99 5.32
C ALA A 100 0.59 0.90 5.65
N ALA A 101 1.02 -0.24 6.20
CA ALA A 101 0.13 -1.32 6.65
C ALA A 101 -0.85 -0.83 7.72
N PHE A 102 -0.36 -0.10 8.73
CA PHE A 102 -1.20 0.49 9.76
C PHE A 102 -2.25 1.45 9.19
N LEU A 103 -1.88 2.28 8.22
CA LEU A 103 -2.82 3.21 7.57
C LEU A 103 -3.88 2.49 6.75
N LEU A 104 -3.55 1.36 6.11
CA LEU A 104 -4.54 0.54 5.39
C LEU A 104 -5.55 -0.09 6.37
N TRP A 105 -5.09 -0.61 7.51
CA TRP A 105 -5.98 -1.07 8.58
C TRP A 105 -6.85 0.05 9.13
N ARG A 106 -6.28 1.24 9.36
CA ARG A 106 -7.04 2.42 9.79
C ARG A 106 -8.10 2.82 8.76
N ALA A 107 -7.80 2.76 7.47
CA ALA A 107 -8.77 3.04 6.41
C ALA A 107 -9.96 2.07 6.48
N LEU A 108 -9.72 0.77 6.70
CA LEU A 108 -10.78 -0.22 6.92
C LEU A 108 -11.62 0.09 8.16
N SER A 109 -10.98 0.34 9.31
CA SER A 109 -11.66 0.66 10.57
C SER A 109 -12.46 1.96 10.51
N SER A 110 -12.10 2.87 9.60
CA SER A 110 -12.84 4.11 9.38
C SER A 110 -14.09 3.95 8.49
N GLY A 111 -14.41 2.73 8.06
CA GLY A 111 -15.49 2.49 7.10
C GLY A 111 -15.16 2.99 5.70
N LEU A 112 -13.88 2.94 5.31
CA LEU A 112 -13.36 3.47 4.04
C LEU A 112 -13.55 4.98 3.88
N ASN A 113 -13.34 5.76 4.94
CA ASN A 113 -13.29 7.21 4.80
C ASN A 113 -12.26 7.61 3.74
N LEU A 114 -12.68 8.40 2.74
CA LEU A 114 -11.83 8.76 1.59
C LEU A 114 -10.49 9.41 2.01
N GLY A 115 -10.48 10.23 3.06
CA GLY A 115 -9.24 10.83 3.56
C GLY A 115 -8.26 9.79 4.10
N ALA A 116 -8.76 8.80 4.85
CA ALA A 116 -7.94 7.71 5.37
C ALA A 116 -7.43 6.78 4.26
N VAL A 117 -8.30 6.46 3.29
CA VAL A 117 -7.94 5.67 2.10
C VAL A 117 -6.85 6.38 1.30
N ASN A 118 -7.05 7.66 0.97
CA ASN A 118 -6.09 8.45 0.20
C ASN A 118 -4.73 8.51 0.89
N LEU A 119 -4.69 8.73 2.20
CA LEU A 119 -3.44 8.77 2.95
C LEU A 119 -2.74 7.40 2.94
N ALA A 120 -3.48 6.32 3.16
CA ALA A 120 -2.92 4.96 3.14
C ALA A 120 -2.32 4.62 1.77
N PHE A 121 -3.04 4.92 0.69
CA PHE A 121 -2.57 4.67 -0.67
C PHE A 121 -1.43 5.61 -1.08
N LEU A 122 -1.47 6.89 -0.69
CA LEU A 122 -0.37 7.83 -0.93
C LEU A 122 0.92 7.36 -0.27
N VAL A 123 0.88 6.97 1.00
CA VAL A 123 2.06 6.48 1.73
C VAL A 123 2.59 5.18 1.12
N SER A 124 1.69 4.30 0.68
CA SER A 124 2.05 3.05 -0.01
C SER A 124 2.69 3.33 -1.38
N LEU A 125 2.09 4.20 -2.19
CA LEU A 125 2.63 4.59 -3.49
C LEU A 125 3.99 5.28 -3.35
N ALA A 126 4.16 6.15 -2.35
CA ALA A 126 5.43 6.81 -2.08
C ALA A 126 6.52 5.80 -1.70
N LEU A 127 6.20 4.79 -0.88
CA LEU A 127 7.11 3.69 -0.55
C LEU A 127 7.59 2.95 -1.82
N TRP A 128 6.66 2.49 -2.65
CA TRP A 128 7.02 1.73 -3.86
C TRP A 128 7.70 2.61 -4.92
N GLY A 129 7.30 3.89 -5.01
CA GLY A 129 7.97 4.87 -5.86
C GLY A 129 9.41 5.12 -5.43
N MET A 130 9.67 5.15 -4.12
CA MET A 130 11.03 5.24 -3.58
C MET A 130 11.85 4.00 -3.94
N PHE A 131 11.28 2.80 -3.87
CA PHE A 131 11.98 1.59 -4.33
C PHE A 131 12.29 1.60 -5.82
N ILE A 132 11.36 2.06 -6.67
CA ILE A 132 11.62 2.23 -8.11
C ILE A 132 12.76 3.23 -8.33
N TRP A 133 12.79 4.33 -7.59
CA TRP A 133 13.88 5.31 -7.70
C TRP A 133 15.22 4.74 -7.22
N MET A 134 15.22 3.97 -6.13
CA MET A 134 16.41 3.27 -5.64
C MET A 134 16.89 2.20 -6.62
N ASP A 135 15.99 1.50 -7.31
CA ASP A 135 16.35 0.54 -8.34
C ASP A 135 17.17 1.20 -9.46
N GLU A 136 16.83 2.42 -9.87
CA GLU A 136 17.62 3.15 -10.87
C GLU A 136 19.03 3.54 -10.37
N ILE A 137 19.19 3.73 -9.05
CA ILE A 137 20.48 4.09 -8.44
C ILE A 137 21.37 2.86 -8.22
N PHE A 138 20.78 1.71 -7.89
CA PHE A 138 21.53 0.51 -7.50
C PHE A 138 21.49 -0.61 -8.54
N LEU A 139 20.36 -0.88 -9.20
CA LEU A 139 20.23 -1.99 -10.15
C LEU A 139 20.75 -1.65 -11.54
N THR A 140 20.69 -0.38 -11.96
CA THR A 140 21.28 0.08 -13.24
C THR A 140 22.78 -0.20 -13.33
N PHE A 141 23.47 -0.34 -12.18
CA PHE A 141 24.90 -0.66 -12.12
C PHE A 141 25.21 -2.13 -11.76
N VAL A 142 24.19 -2.94 -11.46
CA VAL A 142 24.34 -4.35 -11.04
C VAL A 142 23.83 -5.33 -12.10
N VAL A 143 22.92 -4.92 -12.99
CA VAL A 143 22.17 -5.84 -13.87
C VAL A 143 22.43 -5.59 -15.36
N GLU A 144 23.68 -5.78 -15.78
CA GLU A 144 23.95 -6.49 -17.05
C GLU A 144 24.48 -7.89 -16.67
N GLY A 145 23.62 -8.91 -16.65
CA GLY A 145 24.08 -10.31 -16.78
C GLY A 145 23.63 -11.40 -15.79
N GLN A 146 22.72 -11.17 -14.82
CA GLN A 146 22.43 -12.21 -13.79
C GLN A 146 21.01 -12.79 -13.71
N GLY A 147 20.26 -12.85 -14.82
CA GLY A 147 19.17 -13.84 -15.06
C GLY A 147 18.08 -14.07 -14.00
N GLY A 148 18.01 -13.27 -12.94
CA GLY A 148 17.06 -13.40 -11.83
C GLY A 148 15.80 -12.57 -12.09
N TYR A 149 14.68 -13.01 -11.50
CA TYR A 149 13.46 -12.21 -11.41
C TYR A 149 13.81 -10.76 -11.06
N SER A 150 13.43 -9.82 -11.92
CA SER A 150 13.81 -8.43 -11.72
C SER A 150 13.01 -7.86 -10.56
N THR A 151 13.67 -7.66 -9.40
CA THR A 151 13.08 -6.96 -8.24
C THR A 151 12.43 -5.63 -8.67
N SER A 152 13.02 -4.94 -9.65
CA SER A 152 12.44 -3.73 -10.24
C SER A 152 11.10 -3.95 -10.95
N ALA A 153 10.90 -5.10 -11.60
CA ALA A 153 9.61 -5.46 -12.18
C ALA A 153 8.56 -5.69 -11.09
N ALA A 154 8.95 -6.28 -9.95
CA ALA A 154 8.06 -6.44 -8.81
C ALA A 154 7.65 -5.07 -8.22
N HIS A 155 8.60 -4.17 -7.96
CA HIS A 155 8.31 -2.83 -7.45
C HIS A 155 7.38 -2.04 -8.40
N ARG A 156 7.66 -2.04 -9.71
CA ARG A 156 6.78 -1.41 -10.72
C ARG A 156 5.38 -2.03 -10.76
N SER A 157 5.28 -3.35 -10.68
CA SER A 157 4.00 -4.05 -10.67
C SER A 157 3.19 -3.74 -9.43
N ILE A 158 3.81 -3.73 -8.25
CA ILE A 158 3.15 -3.40 -6.99
C ILE A 158 2.70 -1.93 -6.98
N PHE A 159 3.57 -0.99 -7.38
CA PHE A 159 3.20 0.42 -7.53
C PHE A 159 1.97 0.59 -8.45
N THR A 160 2.00 -0.05 -9.62
CA THR A 160 0.90 0.01 -10.59
C THR A 160 -0.38 -0.62 -10.01
N ALA A 161 -0.28 -1.75 -9.31
CA ALA A 161 -1.41 -2.42 -8.70
C ALA A 161 -2.04 -1.58 -7.58
N PHE A 162 -1.25 -0.88 -6.76
CA PHE A 162 -1.74 0.11 -5.80
C PHE A 162 -2.46 1.27 -6.50
N LEU A 163 -1.89 1.80 -7.59
CA LEU A 163 -2.49 2.90 -8.34
C LEU A 163 -3.83 2.50 -8.98
N VAL A 164 -3.88 1.34 -9.63
CA VAL A 164 -5.10 0.78 -10.22
C VAL A 164 -6.14 0.50 -9.14
N SER A 165 -5.72 -0.03 -7.98
CA SER A 165 -6.61 -0.25 -6.84
C SER A 165 -7.20 1.06 -6.32
N LEU A 166 -6.39 2.13 -6.21
CA LEU A 166 -6.90 3.45 -5.83
C LEU A 166 -7.92 3.97 -6.85
N ILE A 167 -7.62 3.88 -8.15
CA ILE A 167 -8.55 4.27 -9.22
C ILE A 167 -9.86 3.46 -9.11
N ALA A 168 -9.78 2.15 -8.88
CA ALA A 168 -10.95 1.30 -8.71
C ALA A 168 -11.82 1.76 -7.52
N LEU A 169 -11.23 2.18 -6.41
CA LEU A 169 -11.97 2.72 -5.26
C LEU A 169 -12.76 4.00 -5.61
N TYR A 170 -12.31 4.79 -6.59
CA TYR A 170 -13.02 6.00 -7.06
C TYR A 170 -14.03 5.73 -8.18
N VAL A 171 -13.78 4.74 -9.03
CA VAL A 171 -14.63 4.45 -10.20
C VAL A 171 -15.81 3.56 -9.83
N LEU A 172 -15.63 2.66 -8.86
CA LEU A 172 -16.71 1.81 -8.37
C LEU A 172 -17.79 2.66 -7.70
N PRO A 173 -19.09 2.41 -7.97
CA PRO A 173 -20.17 3.16 -7.34
C PRO A 173 -20.12 3.04 -5.82
N ASP A 174 -20.60 4.06 -5.12
CA ASP A 174 -20.87 3.91 -3.68
C ASP A 174 -22.06 2.98 -3.48
#